data_AF-A0A1Q9VRB2-F1
#
_entry.id   AF-A0A1Q9VRB2-F1
#
_cell.length_a   1.000
_cell.length_b   1.000
_cell.length_c   1.000
_cell.angle_alpha   90.00
_cell.angle_beta   90.00
_cell.angle_gamma   90.00
#
_symmetry.space_group_name_H-M   'P 1'
#
loop_
_entity.id
_entity.type
_entity.pdbx_description
1 polymer ?
#
loop_
_entity_poly.entity_id
_entity_poly.type
_entity_poly.pdbx_seq_one_letter_code
_entity_poly.pdbx_strand_id
1 'polypeptide(L)'
;MAAPAGPLEDARVTAAAAQAAVTLQHVGSHVTLVGLGDDARIVGASLRVRDARDVIVRNLTFSDARDCFPEWDPGDGESGNWNSAYDNLSVWTSRNVWVDHSSFDDGAHPPSSLPTVFGARSRSTTACSTSRTGPTS
;
A
#
# COMPACT_ATOMS: atom_id res chain seq x y z
N MET A 1 -24.55 -9.62 4.86
CA MET A 1 -24.83 -8.16 4.81
C MET A 1 -24.64 -7.68 3.38
N ALA A 2 -25.21 -6.54 2.99
CA ALA A 2 -25.00 -6.00 1.65
C ALA A 2 -23.65 -5.28 1.57
N ALA A 3 -22.94 -5.42 0.45
CA ALA A 3 -21.71 -4.68 0.19
C ALA A 3 -21.97 -3.16 0.12
N PRO A 4 -21.03 -2.31 0.56
CA PRO A 4 -21.15 -0.87 0.39
C PRO A 4 -21.37 -0.47 -1.07
N ALA A 5 -22.20 0.56 -1.29
CA ALA A 5 -22.51 1.06 -2.62
C ALA A 5 -22.99 2.51 -2.55
N GLY A 6 -23.08 3.15 -3.73
CA GLY A 6 -23.56 4.51 -3.89
C GLY A 6 -22.47 5.57 -3.78
N PRO A 7 -22.83 6.86 -3.74
CA PRO A 7 -21.90 7.95 -4.04
C PRO A 7 -20.65 8.04 -3.16
N LEU A 8 -20.74 7.61 -1.89
CA LEU A 8 -19.57 7.61 -0.99
C LEU A 8 -18.60 6.48 -1.32
N GLU A 9 -19.11 5.30 -1.69
CA GLU A 9 -18.27 4.19 -2.11
C GLU A 9 -17.64 4.47 -3.47
N ASP A 10 -18.38 5.06 -4.40
CA ASP A 10 -17.86 5.50 -5.70
C ASP A 10 -16.72 6.53 -5.53
N ALA A 11 -16.86 7.45 -4.57
CA ALA A 11 -15.83 8.42 -4.22
C ALA A 11 -14.59 7.76 -3.60
N ARG A 12 -14.78 6.77 -2.71
CA ARG A 12 -13.68 5.99 -2.14
C ARG A 12 -12.88 5.27 -3.24
N VAL A 13 -13.57 4.57 -4.15
CA VAL A 13 -12.94 3.87 -5.28
C VAL A 13 -12.15 4.84 -6.17
N THR A 14 -12.72 6.01 -6.47
CA THR A 14 -12.03 7.05 -7.27
C THR A 14 -10.77 7.55 -6.57
N ALA A 15 -10.83 7.80 -5.26
CA ALA A 15 -9.70 8.27 -4.47
C ALA A 15 -8.60 7.20 -4.32
N ALA A 16 -9.01 5.93 -4.11
CA ALA A 16 -8.10 4.79 -4.08
C ALA A 16 -7.35 4.64 -5.41
N ALA A 17 -8.05 4.76 -6.55
CA ALA A 17 -7.43 4.72 -7.87
C ALA A 17 -6.44 5.88 -8.10
N ALA A 18 -6.75 7.08 -7.60
CA ALA A 18 -5.84 8.22 -7.68
C ALA A 18 -4.56 8.01 -6.87
N GLN A 19 -4.66 7.41 -5.67
CA GLN A 19 -3.48 7.06 -4.87
C GLN A 19 -2.66 5.96 -5.57
N ALA A 20 -3.32 4.89 -6.01
CA ALA A 20 -2.70 3.77 -6.71
C ALA A 20 -1.86 4.24 -7.91
N ALA A 21 -2.35 5.24 -8.67
CA ALA A 21 -1.65 5.78 -9.83
C ALA A 21 -0.27 6.40 -9.51
N VAL A 22 -0.02 6.80 -8.25
CA VAL A 22 1.24 7.43 -7.84
C VAL A 22 2.07 6.55 -6.90
N THR A 23 1.46 5.62 -6.16
CA THR A 23 2.16 4.77 -5.18
C THR A 23 2.52 3.38 -5.69
N LEU A 24 1.77 2.82 -6.66
CA LEU A 24 2.06 1.48 -7.18
C LEU A 24 3.16 1.53 -8.25
N GLN A 25 4.26 0.83 -7.96
CA GLN A 25 5.41 0.77 -8.85
C GLN A 25 5.61 -0.65 -9.37
N HIS A 26 5.56 -0.82 -10.68
CA HIS A 26 5.73 -2.13 -11.32
C HIS A 26 7.20 -2.44 -11.60
N VAL A 27 7.63 -3.66 -11.24
CA VAL A 27 8.97 -4.17 -11.55
C VAL A 27 8.86 -5.29 -12.58
N GLY A 28 9.52 -5.09 -13.72
CA GLY A 28 9.58 -6.06 -14.81
C GLY A 28 10.60 -7.19 -14.57
N SER A 29 10.74 -8.06 -15.56
CA SER A 29 11.72 -9.15 -15.52
C SER A 29 13.17 -8.65 -15.67
N HIS A 30 14.14 -9.42 -15.17
CA HIS A 30 15.58 -9.15 -15.32
C HIS A 30 16.02 -7.82 -14.69
N VAL A 31 15.42 -7.48 -13.54
CA VAL A 31 15.72 -6.25 -12.79
C VAL A 31 16.40 -6.60 -11.48
N THR A 32 17.50 -5.91 -11.19
CA THR A 32 18.09 -5.86 -9.84
C THR A 32 17.88 -4.46 -9.27
N LEU A 33 17.12 -4.38 -8.19
CA LEU A 33 16.96 -3.18 -7.39
C LEU A 33 17.81 -3.34 -6.11
N VAL A 34 18.74 -2.42 -5.90
CA VAL A 34 19.64 -2.44 -4.74
C VAL A 34 19.69 -1.07 -4.08
N GLY A 35 19.52 -1.02 -2.77
CA GLY A 35 19.75 0.18 -1.99
C GLY A 35 21.25 0.42 -1.76
N LEU A 36 21.68 1.68 -1.85
CA LEU A 36 23.05 2.09 -1.61
C LEU A 36 23.22 2.56 -0.16
N GLY A 37 24.34 2.22 0.47
CA GLY A 37 24.58 2.59 1.87
C GLY A 37 23.74 1.79 2.86
N ASP A 38 23.52 2.35 4.04
CA ASP A 38 22.80 1.74 5.17
C ASP A 38 21.42 2.36 5.42
N ASP A 39 21.05 3.40 4.67
CA ASP A 39 19.82 4.19 4.88
C ASP A 39 18.87 4.23 3.67
N ALA A 40 19.15 3.45 2.61
CA ALA A 40 18.32 3.41 1.41
C ALA A 40 16.88 2.96 1.71
N ARG A 41 15.92 3.79 1.29
CA ARG A 41 14.51 3.68 1.67
C ARG A 41 13.53 3.88 0.52
N ILE A 42 12.44 3.12 0.57
CA ILE A 42 11.23 3.34 -0.22
C ILE A 42 10.09 3.54 0.78
N VAL A 43 9.52 4.76 0.80
CA VAL A 43 8.48 5.15 1.76
C VAL A 43 7.19 5.45 1.01
N GLY A 44 6.05 4.93 1.48
CA GLY A 44 4.73 5.25 0.90
C GLY A 44 4.36 4.52 -0.39
N ALA A 45 5.32 3.86 -1.04
CA ALA A 45 5.12 3.14 -2.28
C ALA A 45 4.88 1.64 -2.06
N SER A 46 4.14 1.03 -2.98
CA SER A 46 3.93 -0.40 -3.05
C SER A 46 4.62 -0.95 -4.30
N LEU A 47 5.67 -1.74 -4.09
CA LEU A 47 6.47 -2.31 -5.17
C LEU A 47 5.86 -3.65 -5.61
N ARG A 48 5.60 -3.80 -6.91
CA ARG A 48 4.85 -4.93 -7.45
C ARG A 48 5.68 -5.69 -8.48
N VAL A 49 6.15 -6.88 -8.09
CA VAL A 49 6.78 -7.85 -8.99
C VAL A 49 5.67 -8.78 -9.49
N ARG A 50 5.18 -8.51 -10.70
CA ARG A 50 4.02 -9.22 -11.29
C ARG A 50 4.35 -9.77 -12.65
N ASP A 51 3.93 -11.01 -12.89
CA ASP A 51 4.07 -11.67 -14.21
C ASP A 51 5.52 -11.56 -14.73
N ALA A 52 6.49 -11.67 -13.81
CA ALA A 52 7.90 -11.37 -14.02
C ALA A 52 8.81 -12.52 -13.62
N ARG A 53 10.07 -12.47 -14.07
CA ARG A 53 11.10 -13.43 -13.69
C ARG A 53 12.47 -12.79 -13.48
N ASP A 54 13.30 -13.45 -12.69
CA ASP A 54 14.70 -13.08 -12.45
C ASP A 54 14.80 -11.64 -11.90
N VAL A 55 14.17 -11.42 -10.75
CA VAL A 55 14.13 -10.11 -10.06
C VAL A 55 14.85 -10.22 -8.73
N ILE A 56 15.75 -9.29 -8.45
CA ILE A 56 16.49 -9.21 -7.20
C ILE A 56 16.16 -7.87 -6.52
N VAL A 57 15.77 -7.91 -5.25
CA VAL A 57 15.50 -6.73 -4.42
C VAL A 57 16.33 -6.83 -3.15
N ARG A 58 17.30 -5.93 -2.94
CA ARG A 58 18.26 -6.05 -1.85
C ARG A 58 18.61 -4.74 -1.16
N ASN A 59 18.98 -4.86 0.12
CA ASN A 59 19.52 -3.75 0.91
C ASN A 59 18.61 -2.51 0.92
N LEU A 60 17.31 -2.71 1.06
CA LEU A 60 16.31 -1.65 1.08
C LEU A 60 15.43 -1.76 2.33
N THR A 61 15.15 -0.61 2.94
CA THR A 61 14.05 -0.50 3.89
C THR A 61 12.80 -0.04 3.15
N PHE A 62 11.74 -0.84 3.20
CA PHE A 62 10.42 -0.46 2.75
C PHE A 62 9.58 -0.04 3.94
N SER A 63 8.95 1.12 3.86
CA SER A 63 8.23 1.70 4.98
C SER A 63 6.87 2.22 4.54
N ASP A 64 5.84 1.91 5.32
CA ASP A 64 4.54 2.59 5.31
C ASP A 64 3.85 2.59 3.94
N ALA A 65 3.63 1.40 3.34
CA ALA A 65 2.81 1.25 2.14
C ALA A 65 1.33 1.45 2.47
N ARG A 66 0.98 2.71 2.69
CA ARG A 66 -0.27 3.13 3.31
C ARG A 66 -1.42 3.18 2.32
N ASP A 67 -2.56 2.58 2.64
CA ASP A 67 -3.80 2.73 1.86
C ASP A 67 -4.72 3.78 2.47
N CYS A 68 -4.81 4.99 1.93
CA CYS A 68 -5.63 6.03 2.55
C CYS A 68 -7.15 5.82 2.43
N PHE A 69 -7.59 4.83 1.66
CA PHE A 69 -8.99 4.60 1.32
C PHE A 69 -9.40 3.12 1.43
N PRO A 70 -9.19 2.47 2.60
CA PRO A 70 -9.46 1.06 2.79
C PRO A 70 -10.95 0.78 2.59
N GLU A 71 -11.23 -0.42 2.12
CA GLU A 71 -12.59 -0.88 1.88
C GLU A 71 -13.19 -1.47 3.15
N TRP A 72 -14.43 -1.14 3.46
CA TRP A 72 -15.20 -1.85 4.48
C TRP A 72 -15.90 -3.04 3.84
N ASP A 73 -15.58 -4.26 4.30
CA ASP A 73 -16.31 -5.46 3.93
C ASP A 73 -17.12 -5.96 5.14
N PRO A 74 -18.45 -5.77 5.18
CA PRO A 74 -19.30 -6.28 6.26
C PRO A 74 -19.48 -7.80 6.23
N GLY A 75 -19.05 -8.48 5.16
CA GLY A 75 -19.04 -9.94 5.03
C GLY A 75 -17.70 -10.59 5.40
N ASP A 76 -16.66 -9.80 5.67
CA ASP A 76 -15.35 -10.30 6.08
C ASP A 76 -15.36 -10.69 7.57
N GLY A 77 -15.50 -11.99 7.82
CA GLY A 77 -15.61 -12.56 9.16
C GLY A 77 -16.99 -12.31 9.79
N GLU A 78 -17.08 -12.51 11.11
CA GLU A 78 -18.37 -12.43 11.82
C GLU A 78 -18.85 -10.99 12.02
N SER A 79 -17.92 -10.04 12.09
CA SER A 79 -18.20 -8.62 12.41
C SER A 79 -17.87 -7.64 11.27
N GLY A 80 -17.38 -8.13 10.13
CA GLY A 80 -16.81 -7.31 9.06
C GLY A 80 -15.39 -6.82 9.38
N ASN A 81 -14.68 -6.36 8.34
CA ASN A 81 -13.32 -5.82 8.45
C ASN A 81 -13.08 -4.65 7.48
N TRP A 82 -12.11 -3.81 7.84
CA TRP A 82 -11.49 -2.88 6.91
C TRP A 82 -10.32 -3.57 6.20
N ASN A 83 -10.26 -3.50 4.88
CA ASN A 83 -9.25 -4.12 4.04
C ASN A 83 -8.46 -3.07 3.26
N SER A 84 -7.14 -3.16 3.32
CA SER A 84 -6.21 -2.26 2.62
C SER A 84 -5.61 -2.95 1.41
N ALA A 85 -5.33 -2.17 0.37
CA ALA A 85 -4.93 -2.67 -0.95
C ALA A 85 -3.42 -2.84 -1.16
N TYR A 86 -2.57 -2.31 -0.26
CA TYR A 86 -1.14 -2.18 -0.52
C TYR A 86 -0.28 -2.96 0.48
N ASP A 87 0.69 -3.69 -0.07
CA ASP A 87 1.86 -4.17 0.66
C ASP A 87 3.09 -3.33 0.26
N ASN A 88 4.13 -3.32 1.10
CA ASN A 88 5.42 -2.73 0.73
C ASN A 88 6.02 -3.37 -0.53
N LEU A 89 5.95 -4.70 -0.62
CA LEU A 89 6.39 -5.48 -1.77
C LEU A 89 5.46 -6.67 -1.96
N SER A 90 4.77 -6.73 -3.10
CA SER A 90 3.96 -7.88 -3.48
C SER A 90 4.62 -8.66 -4.63
N VAL A 91 4.66 -9.99 -4.48
CA VAL A 91 5.13 -10.91 -5.52
C VAL A 91 4.01 -11.88 -5.87
N TRP A 92 3.63 -11.91 -7.14
CA TRP A 92 2.58 -12.80 -7.67
C TRP A 92 2.85 -13.20 -9.11
N THR A 93 2.45 -14.42 -9.43
CA THR A 93 2.60 -15.02 -10.77
C THR A 93 4.02 -14.84 -11.33
N SER A 94 5.03 -14.84 -10.45
CA SER A 94 6.42 -14.54 -10.80
C SER A 94 7.34 -15.70 -10.40
N ARG A 95 8.52 -15.79 -11.01
CA ARG A 95 9.49 -16.87 -10.77
C ARG A 95 10.89 -16.32 -10.56
N ASN A 96 11.72 -17.02 -9.79
CA ASN A 96 13.11 -16.61 -9.54
C ASN A 96 13.21 -15.17 -9.00
N VAL A 97 12.47 -14.88 -7.94
CA VAL A 97 12.53 -13.59 -7.24
C VAL A 97 13.31 -13.79 -5.95
N TRP A 98 14.33 -12.95 -5.72
CA TRP A 98 15.12 -12.97 -4.50
C TRP A 98 15.03 -11.63 -3.77
N VAL A 99 14.48 -11.65 -2.57
CA VAL A 99 14.43 -10.51 -1.65
C VAL A 99 15.38 -10.81 -0.51
N ASP A 100 16.40 -9.98 -0.31
CA ASP A 100 17.48 -10.27 0.63
C ASP A 100 18.00 -9.02 1.34
N HIS A 101 18.39 -9.15 2.61
CA HIS A 101 18.84 -8.05 3.46
C HIS A 101 17.96 -6.81 3.37
N SER A 102 16.64 -7.00 3.30
CA SER A 102 15.66 -5.91 3.25
C SER A 102 14.86 -5.86 4.54
N SER A 103 14.41 -4.67 4.92
CA SER A 103 13.59 -4.42 6.11
C SER A 103 12.23 -3.86 5.72
N PHE A 104 11.21 -4.15 6.53
CA PHE A 104 9.83 -3.78 6.29
C PHE A 104 9.22 -3.24 7.59
N ASP A 105 8.59 -2.06 7.54
CA ASP A 105 7.98 -1.44 8.72
C ASP A 105 6.77 -0.54 8.37
N ASP A 106 5.99 -0.21 9.39
CA ASP A 106 4.81 0.67 9.29
C ASP A 106 5.17 2.17 9.44
N GLY A 107 6.46 2.51 9.47
CA GLY A 107 6.98 3.86 9.56
C GLY A 107 6.37 4.69 10.69
N ALA A 108 5.84 5.86 10.33
CA ALA A 108 5.24 6.79 11.27
C ALA A 108 3.80 6.40 11.69
N HIS A 109 3.23 5.34 11.11
CA HIS A 109 1.82 4.98 11.25
C HIS A 109 1.64 3.53 11.76
N PRO A 110 2.17 3.18 12.94
CA PRO A 110 2.06 1.83 13.48
C PRO A 110 0.58 1.44 13.71
N PRO A 111 0.24 0.14 13.71
CA PRO A 111 -1.15 -0.32 13.86
C PRO A 111 -1.86 0.19 15.11
N SER A 112 -1.11 0.44 16.19
CA SER A 112 -1.62 1.01 17.44
C SER A 112 -2.15 2.45 17.30
N SER A 113 -1.69 3.19 16.29
CA SER A 113 -2.14 4.56 16.00
C SER A 113 -3.48 4.62 15.25
N LEU A 114 -3.97 3.47 14.75
CA LEU A 114 -5.15 3.42 13.90
C LEU A 114 -6.45 3.39 14.70
N PRO A 115 -7.47 4.16 14.28
CA PRO A 115 -8.75 4.20 14.97
C PRO A 115 -9.55 2.91 14.74
N THR A 116 -10.48 2.64 15.64
CA THR A 116 -11.49 1.60 15.47
C THR A 116 -12.77 2.22 14.92
N VAL A 117 -13.27 1.70 13.80
CA VAL A 117 -14.50 2.15 13.15
C VAL A 117 -15.35 0.91 12.88
N PHE A 118 -16.63 0.95 13.27
CA PHE A 118 -17.55 -0.21 13.22
C PHE A 118 -17.06 -1.44 14.01
N GLY A 119 -16.32 -1.21 15.10
CA GLY A 119 -15.80 -2.29 15.94
C GLY A 119 -14.57 -3.01 15.37
N ALA A 120 -14.17 -2.72 14.14
CA ALA A 120 -12.94 -3.21 13.52
C ALA A 120 -11.86 -2.12 13.52
N ARG A 121 -10.60 -2.52 13.72
CA ARG A 121 -9.47 -1.60 13.53
C ARG A 121 -9.44 -1.21 12.06
N SER A 122 -9.45 0.08 11.79
CA SER A 122 -9.22 0.57 10.46
C SER A 122 -7.86 0.11 9.97
N ARG A 123 -7.82 -0.51 8.79
CA ARG A 123 -6.56 -0.88 8.15
C ARG A 123 -5.94 0.25 7.33
N SER A 124 -6.54 1.46 7.37
CA SER A 124 -5.88 2.78 7.32
C SER A 124 -6.88 3.93 7.15
N THR A 125 -7.01 4.88 8.07
CA THR A 125 -8.07 5.92 7.97
C THR A 125 -7.59 7.35 8.20
N THR A 126 -6.76 7.87 7.27
CA THR A 126 -6.45 9.32 7.08
C THR A 126 -5.47 9.92 8.13
N ALA A 127 -4.48 10.77 7.80
CA ALA A 127 -4.38 11.77 6.72
C ALA A 127 -3.35 11.48 5.60
N CYS A 128 -3.86 11.07 4.43
CA CYS A 128 -3.30 11.55 3.17
C CYS A 128 -3.76 13.01 3.00
N SER A 129 -2.99 13.98 3.49
CA SER A 129 -3.22 15.37 3.12
C SER A 129 -2.78 15.55 1.66
N THR A 130 -3.72 15.71 0.73
CA THR A 130 -3.37 16.32 -0.55
C THR A 130 -3.09 17.79 -0.25
N SER A 131 -1.82 18.17 -0.13
CA SER A 131 -1.44 19.57 -0.32
C SER A 131 -1.73 19.90 -1.78
N ARG A 132 -2.97 20.32 -2.06
CA ARG A 132 -3.27 21.00 -3.30
C ARG A 132 -2.60 22.37 -3.18
N THR A 133 -1.32 22.46 -3.55
CA THR A 133 -0.71 23.73 -3.90
C THR A 133 -1.44 24.22 -5.14
N GLY A 134 -2.47 25.05 -4.95
CA GLY A 134 -3.03 25.83 -6.04
C GLY A 134 -1.93 26.69 -6.66
N PRO A 135 -2.02 27.02 -7.96
CA PRO A 135 -1.06 27.93 -8.56
C PRO A 135 -1.14 29.27 -7.81
N THR A 136 -0.01 29.70 -7.24
CA THR A 136 0.15 31.07 -6.75
C THR A 136 0.02 32.00 -7.94
N SER A 137 -1.07 32.77 -7.96
CA SER A 137 -1.25 33.96 -8.80
C SER A 137 -0.24 35.04 -8.45
#